data_AF-A0A421ERX4-F1
#
_entry.id   AF-A0A421ERX4-F1
#
_cell.length_a   1.000
_cell.length_b   1.000
_cell.length_c   1.000
_cell.angle_alpha   90.00
_cell.angle_beta   90.00
_cell.angle_gamma   90.00
#
_symmetry.space_group_name_H-M   'P 1'
#
loop_
_entity.id
_entity.type
_entity.pdbx_description
1 polymer ?
#
loop_
_entity_poly.entity_id
_entity_poly.type
_entity_poly.pdbx_seq_one_letter_code
_entity_poly.pdbx_strand_id
1 'polypeptide(L)'
;MLRLPYVVRSPRPLLAYARGFTATGNPVKTSDNAAATRRREAIYYARISRKFPAYFGSQLSMAERIQATLDAVNEMFGPKTALGVLLSNCRIVTYNIIGMRRAFKYLVSVGYTPERLRKSTRFITRSVNGILRPRSKFLQTKGVDVVENTDWIMIPEKNFIEKYPYYKEYLVQYKARQKKKAAATATAAA
;
A
#
# COMPACT_ATOMS: atom_id res chain seq x y z
N MET A 1 -15.94 39.07 -32.63
CA MET A 1 -15.55 38.80 -31.22
C MET A 1 -16.58 37.88 -30.59
N LEU A 2 -16.11 36.80 -29.97
CA LEU A 2 -16.83 35.57 -29.67
C LEU A 2 -17.76 35.65 -28.45
N ARG A 3 -18.94 35.03 -28.56
CA ARG A 3 -19.69 34.43 -27.45
C ARG A 3 -20.45 33.21 -27.97
N LEU A 4 -20.11 32.02 -27.47
CA LEU A 4 -21.05 30.94 -27.12
C LEU A 4 -20.43 30.05 -26.02
N PRO A 5 -21.24 29.51 -25.10
CA PRO A 5 -20.77 28.74 -23.94
C PRO A 5 -20.68 27.24 -24.25
N TYR A 6 -19.58 26.58 -23.86
CA TYR A 6 -19.49 25.12 -23.90
C TYR A 6 -19.78 24.52 -22.52
N VAL A 7 -20.96 23.90 -22.43
CA VAL A 7 -21.36 22.96 -21.38
C VAL A 7 -20.72 21.61 -21.69
N VAL A 8 -19.78 21.14 -20.85
CA VAL A 8 -19.30 19.75 -20.91
C VAL A 8 -20.03 18.94 -19.84
N ARG A 9 -21.17 18.35 -20.22
CA ARG A 9 -21.81 17.25 -19.47
C ARG A 9 -21.10 15.95 -19.87
N SER A 10 -20.40 15.33 -18.92
CA SER A 10 -19.91 13.96 -19.10
C SER A 10 -21.10 12.98 -19.04
N PRO A 11 -21.19 11.95 -19.90
CA PRO A 11 -22.22 10.95 -19.80
C PRO A 11 -21.89 9.98 -18.65
N ARG A 12 -22.73 9.96 -17.61
CA ARG A 12 -22.83 8.83 -16.67
C ARG A 12 -23.78 7.79 -17.28
N PRO A 13 -23.37 6.54 -17.54
CA PRO A 13 -24.33 5.46 -17.61
C PRO A 13 -24.58 4.96 -16.18
N LEU A 14 -25.53 5.60 -15.49
CA LEU A 14 -26.37 4.92 -14.50
C LEU A 14 -27.49 4.26 -15.30
N LEU A 15 -27.42 2.95 -15.53
CA LEU A 15 -28.51 2.23 -16.20
C LEU A 15 -28.76 0.85 -15.57
N ALA A 16 -29.89 0.84 -14.85
CA ALA A 16 -30.81 -0.26 -14.64
C ALA A 16 -30.36 -1.44 -13.76
N TYR A 17 -30.39 -1.22 -12.45
CA TYR A 17 -30.79 -2.25 -11.50
C TYR A 17 -32.33 -2.27 -11.46
N ALA A 18 -32.96 -3.19 -12.19
CA ALA A 18 -34.30 -3.76 -11.95
C ALA A 18 -34.86 -4.36 -13.23
N ARG A 19 -34.90 -5.69 -13.33
CA ARG A 19 -36.02 -6.42 -13.96
C ARG A 19 -36.15 -7.82 -13.35
N GLY A 20 -37.25 -8.00 -12.60
CA GLY A 20 -38.08 -9.22 -12.64
C GLY A 20 -37.52 -10.48 -11.99
N PHE A 21 -37.92 -10.70 -10.74
CA PHE A 21 -38.13 -12.05 -10.21
C PHE A 21 -39.35 -12.64 -10.95
N THR A 22 -39.11 -13.43 -11.99
CA THR A 22 -40.11 -14.39 -12.50
C THR A 22 -39.51 -15.78 -12.38
N ALA A 23 -40.09 -16.53 -11.44
CA ALA A 23 -39.85 -17.95 -11.28
C ALA A 23 -40.31 -18.70 -12.53
N THR A 24 -39.36 -19.22 -13.32
CA THR A 24 -39.59 -20.34 -14.23
C THR A 24 -38.26 -21.06 -14.47
N GLY A 25 -38.19 -22.29 -13.96
CA GLY A 25 -37.41 -23.43 -14.48
C GLY A 25 -35.98 -23.21 -14.95
N ASN A 26 -35.01 -23.54 -14.08
CA ASN A 26 -34.02 -24.60 -14.33
C ASN A 26 -32.99 -24.62 -13.18
N PRO A 27 -32.55 -25.79 -12.70
CA PRO A 27 -31.44 -25.84 -11.76
C PRO A 27 -30.19 -25.40 -12.52
N VAL A 28 -29.73 -24.18 -12.25
CA VAL A 28 -28.45 -23.68 -12.79
C VAL A 28 -27.37 -24.62 -12.25
N LYS A 29 -26.84 -25.46 -13.14
CA LYS A 29 -25.71 -26.34 -12.88
C LYS A 29 -24.55 -25.47 -12.41
N THR A 30 -24.28 -25.52 -11.11
CA THR A 30 -23.30 -24.71 -10.40
C THR A 30 -21.86 -24.96 -10.89
N SER A 31 -21.62 -26.06 -11.60
CA SER A 31 -20.31 -26.44 -12.18
C SER A 31 -19.89 -25.60 -13.38
N ASP A 32 -20.81 -25.26 -14.29
CA ASP A 32 -20.48 -24.65 -15.59
C ASP A 32 -20.13 -23.17 -15.43
N ASN A 33 -20.71 -22.53 -14.41
CA ASN A 33 -20.43 -21.15 -14.04
C ASN A 33 -19.08 -21.00 -13.31
N ALA A 34 -18.58 -22.03 -12.63
CA ALA A 34 -17.31 -21.95 -11.91
C ALA A 34 -16.13 -21.84 -12.89
N ALA A 35 -16.13 -22.62 -13.98
CA ALA A 35 -15.09 -22.56 -15.00
C ALA A 35 -15.10 -21.22 -15.76
N ALA A 36 -16.29 -20.70 -16.09
CA ALA A 36 -16.43 -19.39 -16.72
C ALA A 36 -15.98 -18.24 -15.79
N THR A 37 -16.28 -18.34 -14.49
CA THR A 37 -15.84 -17.37 -13.47
C THR A 37 -14.32 -17.40 -13.32
N ARG A 38 -13.71 -18.59 -13.21
CA ARG A 38 -12.24 -18.73 -13.16
C ARG A 38 -11.56 -18.16 -14.41
N ARG A 39 -12.13 -18.35 -15.61
CA ARG A 39 -11.61 -17.74 -16.85
C ARG A 39 -11.68 -16.21 -16.80
N ARG A 40 -12.77 -15.63 -16.32
CA ARG A 40 -12.93 -14.18 -16.18
C ARG A 40 -11.97 -13.60 -15.13
N GLU A 41 -11.82 -14.26 -14.00
CA GLU A 41 -10.84 -13.92 -12.97
C GLU A 41 -9.41 -13.99 -13.51
N ALA A 42 -9.05 -15.06 -14.22
CA ALA A 42 -7.74 -15.20 -14.84
C ALA A 42 -7.46 -14.07 -15.84
N ILE A 43 -8.45 -13.69 -16.67
CA ILE A 43 -8.32 -12.57 -17.62
C ILE A 43 -8.17 -11.22 -16.88
N TYR A 44 -8.97 -11.00 -15.84
CA TYR A 44 -8.91 -9.79 -15.01
C TYR A 44 -7.55 -9.63 -14.34
N TYR A 45 -7.08 -10.69 -13.68
CA TYR A 45 -5.79 -10.69 -13.00
C TYR A 45 -4.61 -10.65 -13.99
N ALA A 46 -4.70 -11.28 -15.17
CA ALA A 46 -3.71 -11.16 -16.23
C ALA A 46 -3.58 -9.71 -16.74
N ARG A 47 -4.69 -8.97 -16.83
CA ARG A 47 -4.68 -7.54 -17.20
C ARG A 47 -3.99 -6.68 -16.14
N ILE A 48 -4.21 -6.97 -14.86
CA ILE A 48 -3.53 -6.28 -13.75
C ILE A 48 -2.04 -6.60 -13.76
N SER A 49 -1.65 -7.88 -13.90
CA SER A 49 -0.26 -8.30 -13.99
C SER A 49 0.46 -7.61 -15.15
N ARG A 50 -0.19 -7.47 -16.31
CA ARG A 50 0.36 -6.76 -17.50
C ARG A 50 0.52 -5.26 -17.29
N LYS A 51 -0.34 -4.63 -16.49
CA LYS A 51 -0.27 -3.19 -16.18
C LYS A 51 0.82 -2.86 -15.15
N PHE A 52 1.25 -3.85 -14.37
CA PHE A 52 2.16 -3.69 -13.24
C PHE A 52 3.26 -4.76 -13.20
N PRO A 53 3.94 -5.06 -14.32
CA PRO A 53 4.81 -6.23 -14.45
C PRO A 53 5.97 -6.25 -13.45
N ALA A 54 6.49 -5.07 -13.07
CA ALA A 54 7.59 -4.92 -12.11
C ALA A 54 7.23 -5.29 -10.65
N TYR A 55 5.94 -5.36 -10.32
CA TYR A 55 5.51 -5.63 -8.95
C TYR A 55 5.26 -7.12 -8.69
N PHE A 56 5.06 -7.93 -9.75
CA PHE A 56 4.65 -9.33 -9.69
C PHE A 56 5.79 -10.24 -10.17
N GLY A 57 6.99 -10.09 -9.57
CA GLY A 57 8.11 -11.00 -9.82
C GLY A 57 7.62 -12.45 -9.93
N SER A 58 8.21 -13.20 -10.86
CA SER A 58 7.76 -14.44 -11.49
C SER A 58 7.46 -15.66 -10.58
N GLN A 59 7.23 -15.49 -9.27
CA GLN A 59 7.09 -16.58 -8.31
C GLN A 59 5.67 -16.81 -7.76
N LEU A 60 4.76 -15.83 -7.82
CA LEU A 60 3.39 -15.97 -7.26
C LEU A 60 2.33 -15.50 -8.25
N SER A 61 1.27 -16.27 -8.39
CA SER A 61 0.04 -15.82 -9.06
C SER A 61 -0.60 -14.66 -8.30
N MET A 62 -1.44 -13.89 -9.00
CA MET A 62 -2.16 -12.77 -8.41
C MET A 62 -3.03 -13.19 -7.22
N ALA A 63 -3.69 -14.34 -7.32
CA ALA A 63 -4.54 -14.87 -6.26
C ALA A 63 -3.73 -15.19 -5.00
N GLU A 64 -2.59 -15.87 -5.14
CA GLU A 64 -1.70 -16.18 -4.01
C GLU A 64 -1.15 -14.89 -3.38
N ARG A 65 -0.86 -13.88 -4.19
CA ARG A 65 -0.37 -12.59 -3.68
C ARG A 65 -1.45 -11.82 -2.92
N ILE A 66 -2.68 -11.83 -3.41
CA ILE A 66 -3.82 -11.24 -2.69
C ILE A 66 -3.96 -11.96 -1.35
N GLN A 67 -3.98 -13.29 -1.35
CA GLN A 67 -4.12 -14.08 -0.13
C GLN A 67 -2.98 -13.80 0.86
N ALA A 68 -1.73 -13.85 0.41
CA ALA A 68 -0.57 -13.53 1.26
C ALA A 68 -0.62 -12.09 1.82
N THR A 69 -1.17 -11.14 1.07
CA THR A 69 -1.38 -9.78 1.56
C THR A 69 -2.48 -9.75 2.62
N LEU A 70 -3.59 -10.46 2.42
CA LEU A 70 -4.67 -10.55 3.40
C LEU A 70 -4.18 -11.17 4.71
N ASP A 71 -3.41 -12.26 4.62
CA ASP A 71 -2.84 -12.94 5.78
C ASP A 71 -1.88 -12.01 6.54
N ALA A 72 -1.02 -11.29 5.84
CA ALA A 72 -0.11 -10.33 6.45
C ALA A 72 -0.85 -9.15 7.11
N VAL A 73 -1.95 -8.68 6.52
CA VAL A 73 -2.77 -7.62 7.11
C VAL A 73 -3.47 -8.12 8.37
N ASN A 74 -4.02 -9.35 8.35
CA ASN A 74 -4.61 -9.96 9.55
C ASN A 74 -3.55 -10.20 10.65
N GLU A 75 -2.33 -10.58 10.29
CA GLU A 75 -1.20 -10.71 11.22
C GLU A 75 -0.89 -9.37 11.90
N MET A 76 -0.86 -8.26 11.15
CA MET A 76 -0.48 -6.94 11.69
C MET A 76 -1.61 -6.27 12.48
N PHE A 77 -2.87 -6.42 12.06
CA PHE A 77 -3.99 -5.64 12.59
C PHE A 77 -5.06 -6.47 13.29
N GLY A 78 -4.87 -7.79 13.38
CA GLY A 78 -5.82 -8.73 13.96
C GLY A 78 -6.77 -9.36 12.93
N PRO A 79 -7.46 -10.44 13.32
CA PRO A 79 -8.31 -11.22 12.42
C PRO A 79 -9.47 -10.39 11.85
N LYS A 80 -9.93 -10.76 10.64
CA LYS A 80 -11.06 -10.13 9.93
C LYS A 80 -10.87 -8.66 9.57
N THR A 81 -9.65 -8.11 9.65
CA THR A 81 -9.37 -6.71 9.28
C THR A 81 -8.98 -6.56 7.81
N ALA A 82 -8.48 -7.62 7.20
CA ALA A 82 -7.86 -7.56 5.88
C ALA A 82 -8.80 -7.08 4.76
N LEU A 83 -10.08 -7.48 4.79
CA LEU A 83 -11.05 -7.07 3.78
C LEU A 83 -11.30 -5.55 3.82
N GLY A 84 -11.48 -4.97 5.02
CA GLY A 84 -11.68 -3.52 5.17
C GLY A 84 -10.46 -2.71 4.69
N VAL A 85 -9.25 -3.20 4.96
CA VAL A 85 -8.01 -2.59 4.46
C VAL A 85 -7.91 -2.69 2.94
N LEU A 86 -8.26 -3.83 2.35
CA LEU A 86 -8.22 -4.01 0.91
C LEU A 86 -9.23 -3.10 0.19
N LEU A 87 -10.44 -2.96 0.74
CA LEU A 87 -11.47 -2.09 0.19
C LEU A 87 -11.08 -0.60 0.24
N SER A 88 -10.43 -0.17 1.32
CA SER A 88 -9.98 1.22 1.48
C SER A 88 -8.67 1.52 0.73
N ASN A 89 -7.80 0.52 0.55
CA ASN A 89 -6.49 0.67 -0.09
C ASN A 89 -6.16 -0.58 -0.93
N CYS A 90 -6.84 -0.72 -2.08
CA CYS A 90 -6.66 -1.88 -2.96
C CYS A 90 -5.23 -2.03 -3.49
N ARG A 91 -4.48 -0.93 -3.58
CA ARG A 91 -3.07 -0.93 -4.00
C ARG A 91 -2.14 -1.58 -2.99
N ILE A 92 -2.60 -1.89 -1.77
CA ILE A 92 -1.77 -2.53 -0.75
C ILE A 92 -1.16 -3.85 -1.25
N VAL A 93 -1.88 -4.58 -2.11
CA VAL A 93 -1.43 -5.85 -2.71
C VAL A 93 -0.19 -5.69 -3.59
N THR A 94 0.07 -4.48 -4.11
CA THR A 94 1.22 -4.23 -4.99
C THR A 94 2.52 -3.97 -4.22
N TYR A 95 2.47 -3.83 -2.90
CA TYR A 95 3.66 -3.57 -2.08
C TYR A 95 4.34 -4.87 -1.63
N ASN A 96 5.59 -4.72 -1.18
CA ASN A 96 6.36 -5.82 -0.62
C ASN A 96 5.88 -6.11 0.81
N ILE A 97 5.35 -7.32 1.03
CA ILE A 97 4.83 -7.78 2.33
C ILE A 97 5.90 -7.74 3.43
N ILE A 98 7.13 -8.18 3.14
CA ILE A 98 8.24 -8.13 4.11
C ILE A 98 8.54 -6.67 4.47
N GLY A 99 8.54 -5.79 3.48
CA GLY A 99 8.70 -4.34 3.68
C GLY A 99 7.60 -3.77 4.58
N MET A 100 6.34 -4.15 4.33
CA MET A 100 5.19 -3.75 5.13
C MET A 100 5.30 -4.19 6.58
N ARG A 101 5.63 -5.47 6.83
CA ARG A 101 5.85 -5.99 8.19
C ARG A 101 6.94 -5.24 8.94
N ARG A 102 8.05 -4.94 8.26
CA ARG A 102 9.15 -4.15 8.85
C ARG A 102 8.71 -2.72 9.16
N ALA A 103 7.95 -2.08 8.27
CA ALA A 103 7.42 -0.74 8.47
C ALA A 103 6.41 -0.68 9.63
N PHE A 104 5.51 -1.66 9.71
CA PHE A 104 4.57 -1.80 10.82
C PHE A 104 5.30 -1.94 12.15
N LYS A 105 6.21 -2.92 12.28
CA LYS A 105 7.01 -3.12 13.50
C LYS A 105 7.80 -1.87 13.88
N TYR A 106 8.35 -1.17 12.90
CA TYR A 106 9.08 0.07 13.14
C TYR A 106 8.16 1.18 13.66
N LEU A 107 7.02 1.42 13.05
CA LEU A 107 6.08 2.46 13.48
C LEU A 107 5.51 2.17 14.87
N VAL A 108 5.22 0.90 15.17
CA VAL A 108 4.84 0.48 16.53
C VAL A 108 5.97 0.79 17.53
N SER A 109 7.23 0.49 17.20
CA SER A 109 8.37 0.83 18.06
C SER A 109 8.60 2.34 18.26
N VAL A 110 8.08 3.16 17.34
CA VAL A 110 8.13 4.63 17.44
C VAL A 110 6.98 5.18 18.31
N GLY A 111 5.96 4.37 18.61
CA GLY A 111 4.84 4.73 19.46
C GLY A 111 3.47 4.74 18.77
N TYR A 112 3.38 4.33 17.50
CA TYR A 112 2.08 4.22 16.83
C TYR A 112 1.31 2.98 17.32
N THR A 113 0.01 3.13 17.55
CA THR A 113 -0.86 1.99 17.83
C THR A 113 -1.27 1.26 16.54
N PRO A 114 -1.47 -0.06 16.58
CA PRO A 114 -2.00 -0.82 15.44
C PRO A 114 -3.32 -0.25 14.90
N GLU A 115 -4.19 0.25 15.76
CA GLU A 115 -5.50 0.83 15.40
C GLU A 115 -5.33 2.11 14.58
N ARG A 116 -4.38 2.97 14.96
CA ARG A 116 -4.05 4.20 14.22
C ARG A 116 -3.45 3.86 12.85
N LEU A 117 -2.55 2.88 12.81
CA LEU A 117 -1.95 2.40 11.56
C LEU A 117 -2.98 1.75 10.63
N ARG A 118 -4.00 1.09 11.18
CA ARG A 118 -5.11 0.51 10.39
C ARG A 118 -5.92 1.56 9.67
N LYS A 119 -6.18 2.71 10.30
CA LYS A 119 -6.88 3.85 9.66
C LYS A 119 -6.05 4.46 8.52
N SER A 120 -4.72 4.37 8.61
CA SER A 120 -3.77 4.98 7.67
C SER A 120 -2.77 3.96 7.12
N THR A 121 -3.25 2.92 6.46
CA THR A 121 -2.40 1.81 5.96
C THR A 121 -1.33 2.22 4.96
N ARG A 122 -1.41 3.43 4.39
CA ARG A 122 -0.35 3.99 3.54
C ARG A 122 0.96 4.26 4.28
N PHE A 123 0.95 4.31 5.62
CA PHE A 123 2.18 4.51 6.40
C PHE A 123 3.06 3.26 6.36
N ILE A 124 2.45 2.08 6.48
CA ILE A 124 3.19 0.81 6.44
C ILE A 124 3.70 0.45 5.03
N THR A 125 3.27 1.16 3.99
CA THR A 125 3.82 0.98 2.63
C THR A 125 5.12 1.77 2.40
N ARG A 126 5.60 2.54 3.39
CA ARG A 126 6.82 3.34 3.27
C ARG A 126 8.06 2.56 3.66
N SER A 127 9.16 2.84 2.96
CA SER A 127 10.45 2.19 3.23
C SER A 127 10.97 2.59 4.62
N VAL A 128 11.28 1.60 5.45
CA VAL A 128 11.90 1.81 6.77
C VAL A 128 13.21 2.57 6.63
N ASN A 129 14.10 2.09 5.75
CA ASN A 129 15.45 2.63 5.63
C ASN A 129 15.51 3.88 4.76
N GLY A 130 14.57 4.05 3.83
CA GLY A 130 14.54 5.20 2.92
C GLY A 130 13.82 6.42 3.51
N ILE A 131 12.72 6.21 4.25
CA ILE A 131 11.83 7.29 4.68
C ILE A 131 11.63 7.25 6.20
N LEU A 132 11.09 6.15 6.73
CA LEU A 132 10.56 6.14 8.09
C LEU A 132 11.63 6.44 9.12
N ARG A 133 12.73 5.67 9.11
CA ARG A 133 13.81 5.78 10.08
C ARG A 133 14.65 7.04 9.96
N PRO A 134 15.14 7.47 8.78
CA PRO A 134 15.93 8.69 8.70
C PRO A 134 15.11 9.94 9.06
N ARG A 135 13.85 10.04 8.64
CA ARG A 135 13.02 11.22 8.94
C ARG A 135 12.60 11.28 10.40
N SER A 136 12.09 10.19 10.97
CA SER A 136 11.69 10.18 12.38
C SER A 136 12.84 10.49 13.31
N LYS A 137 14.03 9.90 13.09
CA LYS A 137 15.22 10.21 13.89
C LYS A 137 15.62 11.68 13.77
N PHE A 138 15.63 12.23 12.56
CA PHE A 138 15.91 13.65 12.36
C PHE A 138 14.90 14.53 13.12
N LEU A 139 13.61 14.25 12.99
CA LEU A 139 12.54 15.02 13.65
C LEU A 139 12.61 14.91 15.18
N GLN A 140 12.93 13.73 15.71
CA GLN A 140 13.17 13.54 17.15
C GLN A 140 14.34 14.38 17.65
N THR A 141 15.44 14.51 16.88
CA THR A 141 16.55 15.43 17.25
C THR A 141 16.15 16.91 17.25
N LYS A 142 14.99 17.24 16.65
CA LYS A 142 14.42 18.60 16.65
C LYS A 142 13.26 18.75 17.65
N GLY A 143 13.02 17.75 18.50
CA GLY A 143 11.94 17.77 19.49
C GLY A 143 10.53 17.64 18.90
N VAL A 144 10.40 17.22 17.64
CA VAL A 144 9.09 17.02 17.01
C VAL A 144 8.51 15.68 17.43
N ASP A 145 7.28 15.69 17.94
CA ASP A 145 6.51 14.48 18.17
C ASP A 145 6.10 13.86 16.83
N VAL A 146 6.76 12.75 16.49
CA VAL A 146 6.57 12.03 15.24
C VAL A 146 5.35 11.12 15.22
N VAL A 147 4.70 10.89 16.37
CA VAL A 147 3.46 10.13 16.50
C VAL A 147 2.28 11.06 16.27
N GLU A 148 2.28 12.23 16.92
CA GLU A 148 1.22 13.22 16.75
C GLU A 148 1.27 13.90 15.39
N ASN A 149 2.46 14.34 14.95
CA ASN A 149 2.63 14.85 13.60
C ASN A 149 2.91 13.68 12.64
N THR A 150 1.94 13.32 11.79
CA THR A 150 2.09 12.20 10.83
C THR A 150 2.50 12.63 9.42
N ASP A 151 2.48 13.93 9.12
CA ASP A 151 2.61 14.44 7.75
C ASP A 151 3.95 14.05 7.12
N TRP A 152 5.00 13.99 7.94
CA TRP A 152 6.35 13.65 7.53
C TRP A 152 6.47 12.28 6.83
N ILE A 153 5.53 11.35 7.07
CA ILE A 153 5.53 10.03 6.46
C ILE A 153 5.15 10.11 4.97
N MET A 154 4.23 11.03 4.64
CA MET A 154 3.59 11.08 3.32
C MET A 154 4.07 12.24 2.45
N ILE A 155 4.64 13.29 3.05
CA ILE A 155 5.21 14.43 2.33
C ILE A 155 6.33 13.96 1.36
N PRO A 156 6.33 14.38 0.08
CA PRO A 156 7.42 14.10 -0.85
C PRO A 156 8.77 14.60 -0.34
N GLU A 157 9.87 13.98 -0.77
CA GLU A 157 11.21 14.35 -0.28
C GLU A 157 11.58 15.81 -0.54
N LYS A 158 11.24 16.34 -1.72
CA LYS A 158 11.44 17.76 -2.06
C LYS A 158 10.80 18.67 -1.02
N ASN A 159 9.50 18.52 -0.79
CA ASN A 159 8.74 19.31 0.17
C ASN A 159 9.22 19.10 1.61
N PHE A 160 9.70 17.89 1.94
CA PHE A 160 10.27 17.62 3.26
C PHE A 160 11.59 18.39 3.46
N ILE A 161 12.44 18.46 2.43
CA ILE A 161 13.69 19.24 2.44
C ILE A 161 13.38 20.74 2.47
N GLU A 162 12.38 21.22 1.74
CA GLU A 162 11.96 22.64 1.81
C GLU A 162 11.51 23.02 3.23
N LYS A 163 10.73 22.15 3.90
CA LYS A 163 10.32 22.35 5.29
C LYS A 163 11.47 22.20 6.29
N TYR A 164 12.43 21.33 5.99
CA TYR A 164 13.58 21.03 6.85
C TYR A 164 14.89 21.06 6.03
N PRO A 165 15.46 22.24 5.75
CA PRO A 165 16.62 22.37 4.85
C PRO A 165 17.83 21.53 5.26
N TYR A 166 18.10 21.45 6.57
CA TYR A 166 19.20 20.66 7.15
C TYR A 166 19.02 19.14 7.03
N TYR A 167 17.85 18.66 6.61
CA TYR A 167 17.62 17.23 6.43
C TYR A 167 18.51 16.64 5.33
N LYS A 168 18.81 17.41 4.27
CA LYS A 168 19.63 16.92 3.15
C LYS A 168 21.01 16.49 3.62
N GLU A 169 21.67 17.33 4.41
CA GLU A 169 22.99 17.05 5.00
C GLU A 169 22.91 15.91 6.01
N TYR A 170 21.89 15.93 6.88
CA TYR A 170 21.65 14.86 7.83
C TYR A 170 21.52 13.49 7.13
N LEU A 171 20.79 13.43 6.01
CA LEU A 171 20.53 12.20 5.28
C LEU A 171 21.83 11.61 4.69
N VAL A 172 22.73 12.45 4.19
CA VAL A 172 24.06 12.03 3.70
C VAL A 172 24.86 11.39 4.84
N GLN A 173 24.98 12.08 5.98
CA GLN A 173 25.69 11.57 7.15
C GLN A 173 25.03 10.29 7.70
N TYR A 174 23.70 10.25 7.74
CA TYR A 174 22.95 9.09 8.17
C TYR A 174 23.27 7.85 7.30
N LYS A 175 23.22 7.99 5.98
CA LYS A 175 23.54 6.90 5.04
C LYS A 175 25.00 6.44 5.18
N ALA A 176 25.94 7.37 5.33
CA ALA A 176 27.35 7.03 5.59
C ALA A 176 27.52 6.20 6.87
N ARG A 177 26.85 6.59 7.96
CA ARG A 177 26.83 5.83 9.22
C ARG A 177 26.21 4.44 9.05
N GLN A 178 25.12 4.30 8.30
CA GLN A 178 24.51 2.99 8.03
C GLN A 178 25.45 2.09 7.22
N LYS A 179 26.13 2.63 6.20
CA LYS A 179 27.12 1.89 5.41
C LYS A 179 28.27 1.38 6.28
N LYS A 180 28.82 2.25 7.15
CA LYS A 180 29.88 1.86 8.10
C LYS A 180 29.42 0.76 9.07
N LYS A 181 28.20 0.86 9.60
CA LYS A 181 27.62 -0.19 10.47
C LYS A 181 27.43 -1.51 9.76
N ALA A 182 26.94 -1.49 8.51
CA ALA A 182 26.76 -2.69 7.71
C ALA A 182 28.11 -3.39 7.44
N ALA A 183 29.15 -2.64 7.10
CA ALA A 183 30.49 -3.18 6.90
C ALA A 183 31.05 -3.81 8.18
N ALA A 184 30.95 -3.13 9.33
CA ALA A 184 31.42 -3.66 10.60
C ALA A 184 30.68 -4.94 11.03
N THR A 185 29.37 -5.03 10.74
CA THR A 185 28.57 -6.22 11.05
C THR A 185 28.98 -7.41 10.16
N ALA A 186 29.30 -7.16 8.89
CA ALA A 186 29.77 -8.20 7.98
C ALA A 186 31.15 -8.74 8.39
N THR A 187 32.06 -7.87 8.84
CA THR A 187 33.38 -8.28 9.34
C THR A 187 33.29 -9.07 10.65
N ALA A 188 32.33 -8.76 11.52
CA ALA A 188 32.14 -9.48 12.79
C ALA A 188 31.46 -10.85 12.63
N ALA A 189 30.87 -11.13 11.47
CA ALA A 189 30.18 -12.38 11.15
C ALA A 189 31.02 -13.33 10.27
N ALA A 190 32.23 -12.92 9.89
CA ALA A 190 33.21 -13.69 9.14
C ALA A 190 34.30 -14.20 10.09
#